data_AF-A0AAX2H0T5-F1
#
_entry.id   AF-A0AAX2H0T5-F1
#
_cell.length_a   1.000
_cell.length_b   1.000
_cell.length_c   1.000
_cell.angle_alpha   90.00
_cell.angle_beta   90.00
_cell.angle_gamma   90.00
#
_symmetry.space_group_name_H-M   'P 1'
#
loop_
_entity.id
_entity.type
_entity.pdbx_description
1 polymer ?
#
loop_
_entity_poly.entity_id
_entity_poly.type
_entity_poly.pdbx_seq_one_letter_code
_entity_poly.pdbx_strand_id
1 'polypeptide(L)'
;MNFREQIQQCTCMPTQESNNSYKPDTILESFITSIWCGANRFLHTEQIRGDRALCKIFDWEKAPGQDVYKRYFRKFTEENNKGTAKYFFSWLFREINFNYFTLDIDSSVILRYGDQEGAEVGYNSKKSGRKSHHSIIAFVNDLKLVANIQLRNGKSAASTGFNEFLDDTLSIFGNKKVGLVRLEHALPILFKRQSPNKRLG
;
A
#
# COMPACT_ATOMS: atom_id res chain seq x y z
N MET A 1 -7.46 7.68 -16.39
CA MET A 1 -6.29 7.36 -15.56
C MET A 1 -5.45 6.33 -16.28
N ASN A 2 -4.19 6.63 -16.60
CA ASN A 2 -3.34 5.71 -17.36
C ASN A 2 -2.56 4.78 -16.40
N PHE A 3 -3.24 3.79 -15.83
CA PHE A 3 -2.67 2.91 -14.80
C PHE A 3 -1.45 2.13 -15.30
N ARG A 4 -1.51 1.60 -16.52
CA ARG A 4 -0.38 0.88 -17.16
C ARG A 4 0.86 1.76 -17.30
N GLU A 5 0.67 3.02 -17.70
CA GLU A 5 1.77 3.97 -17.81
C GLU A 5 2.42 4.23 -16.45
N GLN A 6 1.63 4.36 -15.37
CA GLN A 6 2.19 4.53 -14.02
C GLN A 6 2.98 3.30 -13.56
N ILE A 7 2.53 2.09 -13.91
CA ILE A 7 3.29 0.87 -13.62
C ILE A 7 4.65 0.88 -14.34
N GLN A 8 4.67 1.31 -15.60
CA GLN A 8 5.90 1.36 -16.40
C GLN A 8 6.85 2.47 -15.95
N GLN A 9 6.32 3.57 -15.42
CA GLN A 9 7.11 4.70 -14.91
C GLN A 9 7.64 4.49 -13.47
N CYS A 10 7.12 3.49 -12.74
CA CYS A 10 7.56 3.23 -11.37
C CYS A 10 8.89 2.44 -11.35
N THR A 11 9.99 3.14 -11.08
CA THR A 11 11.34 2.54 -11.03
C THR A 11 11.58 1.63 -9.82
N CYS A 12 10.75 1.73 -8.78
CA CYS A 12 10.81 0.87 -7.60
C CYS A 12 10.16 -0.51 -7.83
N MET A 13 9.50 -0.73 -8.96
CA MET A 13 8.85 -2.01 -9.24
C MET A 13 9.85 -3.09 -9.65
N PRO A 14 9.68 -4.34 -9.17
CA PRO A 14 10.47 -5.45 -9.68
C PRO A 14 10.27 -5.65 -11.18
N THR A 15 11.38 -5.75 -11.90
CA THR A 15 11.40 -6.02 -13.33
C THR A 15 11.22 -7.52 -13.63
N GLN A 16 10.93 -7.81 -14.90
CA GLN A 16 10.98 -9.16 -15.41
C GLN A 16 12.15 -9.27 -16.39
N GLU A 17 12.99 -10.30 -16.21
CA GLU A 17 14.24 -10.47 -16.95
C GLU A 17 14.08 -11.37 -18.19
N SER A 18 12.97 -12.10 -18.31
CA SER A 18 12.75 -13.07 -19.39
C SER A 18 11.84 -12.52 -20.49
N ASN A 19 12.22 -12.71 -21.75
CA ASN A 19 11.40 -12.35 -22.91
C ASN A 19 10.06 -13.11 -22.98
N ASN A 20 9.93 -14.24 -22.27
CA ASN A 20 8.69 -15.03 -22.21
C ASN A 20 7.89 -14.78 -20.91
N SER A 21 8.20 -13.72 -20.18
CA SER A 21 7.48 -13.36 -18.96
C SER A 21 6.32 -12.43 -19.27
N TYR A 22 5.26 -12.51 -18.45
CA TYR A 22 4.19 -11.53 -18.48
C TYR A 22 4.74 -10.17 -18.06
N LYS A 23 4.35 -9.11 -18.77
CA LYS A 23 4.74 -7.75 -18.41
C LYS A 23 4.19 -7.39 -17.01
N PRO A 24 4.92 -6.61 -16.20
CA PRO A 24 4.44 -6.14 -14.90
C PRO A 24 3.06 -5.49 -14.95
N ASP A 25 2.77 -4.73 -16.01
CA ASP A 25 1.46 -4.10 -16.21
C ASP A 25 0.33 -5.13 -16.28
N THR A 26 0.50 -6.16 -17.10
CA THR A 26 -0.47 -7.24 -17.26
C THR A 26 -0.64 -8.02 -15.96
N ILE A 27 0.45 -8.29 -15.22
CA ILE A 27 0.39 -9.00 -13.94
C ILE A 27 -0.43 -8.20 -12.92
N LEU A 28 -0.17 -6.91 -12.76
CA LEU A 28 -0.82 -6.11 -11.72
C LEU A 28 -2.24 -5.76 -12.07
N GLU A 29 -2.50 -5.40 -13.33
CA GLU A 29 -3.84 -5.07 -13.80
C GLU A 29 -4.76 -6.28 -13.70
N SER A 30 -4.32 -7.46 -14.15
CA SER A 30 -5.11 -8.69 -14.01
C SER A 30 -5.29 -9.13 -12.56
N PHE A 31 -4.30 -8.89 -11.70
CA PHE A 31 -4.44 -9.17 -10.27
C PHE A 31 -5.49 -8.26 -9.61
N ILE A 32 -5.48 -6.96 -9.88
CA ILE A 32 -6.49 -6.02 -9.36
C ILE A 32 -7.87 -6.36 -9.90
N THR A 33 -7.99 -6.63 -11.20
CA THR A 33 -9.24 -7.10 -11.82
C THR A 33 -9.75 -8.36 -11.13
N SER A 34 -8.86 -9.29 -10.73
CA SER A 34 -9.26 -10.47 -9.95
C SER A 34 -9.92 -10.14 -8.63
N ILE A 35 -9.37 -9.18 -7.90
CA ILE A 35 -9.92 -8.74 -6.62
C ILE A 35 -11.30 -8.12 -6.85
N TRP A 36 -11.46 -7.28 -7.89
CA TRP A 36 -12.75 -6.69 -8.25
C TRP A 36 -13.79 -7.73 -8.68
N CYS A 37 -13.36 -8.82 -9.32
CA CYS A 37 -14.21 -9.97 -9.64
C CYS A 37 -14.45 -10.92 -8.43
N GLY A 38 -13.97 -10.59 -7.23
CA GLY A 38 -14.23 -11.34 -6.00
C GLY A 38 -13.16 -12.38 -5.62
N ALA A 39 -11.98 -12.36 -6.25
CA ALA A 39 -10.87 -13.22 -5.86
C ALA A 39 -10.37 -12.86 -4.44
N ASN A 40 -10.34 -13.85 -3.56
CA ASN A 40 -9.83 -13.72 -2.18
C ASN A 40 -8.62 -14.65 -1.90
N ARG A 41 -8.24 -15.47 -2.88
CA ARG A 41 -7.09 -16.40 -2.84
C ARG A 41 -6.41 -16.39 -4.19
N PHE A 42 -5.09 -16.62 -4.23
CA PHE A 42 -4.36 -16.76 -5.51
C PHE A 42 -4.95 -17.82 -6.43
N LEU A 43 -5.51 -18.91 -5.91
CA LEU A 43 -6.17 -19.92 -6.74
C LEU A 43 -7.36 -19.34 -7.55
N HIS A 44 -8.06 -18.34 -7.01
CA HIS A 44 -9.21 -17.73 -7.69
C HIS A 44 -8.80 -16.90 -8.91
N THR A 45 -7.52 -16.50 -9.04
CA THR A 45 -7.05 -15.80 -10.25
C THR A 45 -7.08 -16.70 -11.48
N GLU A 46 -7.12 -18.04 -11.31
CA GLU A 46 -7.31 -18.97 -12.44
C GLU A 46 -8.68 -18.79 -13.11
N GLN A 47 -9.68 -18.22 -12.43
CA GLN A 47 -10.99 -17.94 -13.04
C GLN A 47 -10.85 -16.90 -14.16
N ILE A 48 -10.07 -15.84 -13.94
CA ILE A 48 -9.80 -14.82 -14.97
C ILE A 48 -8.97 -15.36 -16.11
N ARG A 49 -8.08 -16.31 -15.83
CA ARG A 49 -7.26 -16.95 -16.86
C ARG A 49 -8.11 -17.59 -17.98
N GLY A 50 -9.29 -18.10 -17.62
CA GLY A 50 -10.26 -18.65 -18.58
C GLY A 50 -11.17 -17.61 -19.23
N ASP A 51 -11.22 -16.38 -18.72
CA ASP A 51 -12.16 -15.35 -19.16
C ASP A 51 -11.64 -14.58 -20.38
N ARG A 52 -12.12 -14.98 -21.56
CA ARG A 52 -11.78 -14.32 -22.83
C ARG A 52 -12.36 -12.92 -22.95
N ALA A 53 -13.45 -12.59 -22.25
CA ALA A 53 -14.06 -11.27 -22.32
C ALA A 53 -13.18 -10.25 -21.59
N LEU A 54 -12.71 -10.58 -20.38
CA LEU A 54 -11.77 -9.75 -19.64
C LEU A 54 -10.45 -9.56 -20.39
N CYS A 55 -9.89 -10.63 -20.98
CA CYS A 55 -8.70 -10.51 -21.82
C CYS A 55 -8.90 -9.53 -23.00
N LYS A 56 -10.10 -9.50 -23.62
CA LYS A 56 -10.40 -8.55 -24.69
C LYS A 56 -10.60 -7.12 -24.19
N ILE A 57 -11.32 -6.94 -23.08
CA ILE A 57 -11.60 -5.62 -22.49
C ILE A 57 -10.30 -4.92 -22.08
N PHE A 58 -9.40 -5.68 -21.46
CA PHE A 58 -8.12 -5.16 -21.00
C PHE A 58 -7.01 -5.37 -22.03
N ASP A 59 -7.25 -5.91 -23.21
CA ASP A 59 -6.20 -6.15 -24.22
C ASP A 59 -5.00 -6.96 -23.66
N TRP A 60 -5.30 -8.08 -23.01
CA TRP A 60 -4.31 -9.07 -22.60
C TRP A 60 -4.28 -10.19 -23.64
N GLU A 61 -3.10 -10.53 -24.16
CA GLU A 61 -2.93 -11.72 -25.00
C GLU A 61 -3.34 -12.99 -24.23
N LYS A 62 -2.95 -13.05 -22.95
CA LYS A 62 -3.33 -14.10 -22.01
C LYS A 62 -3.28 -13.57 -20.59
N ALA A 63 -4.23 -13.95 -19.75
CA ALA A 63 -4.18 -13.66 -18.33
C ALA A 63 -3.18 -14.59 -17.60
N PRO A 64 -2.39 -14.07 -16.63
CA PRO A 64 -1.46 -14.88 -15.87
C PRO A 64 -2.14 -15.91 -14.96
N GLY A 65 -1.50 -17.06 -14.76
CA GLY A 65 -1.88 -18.05 -13.74
C GLY A 65 -1.33 -17.71 -12.35
N GLN A 66 -1.86 -18.36 -11.31
CA GLN A 66 -1.60 -18.09 -9.90
C GLN A 66 -0.11 -18.04 -9.55
N ASP A 67 0.71 -18.90 -10.17
CA ASP A 67 2.14 -19.00 -9.86
C ASP A 67 2.95 -17.83 -10.41
N VAL A 68 2.45 -17.15 -11.45
CA VAL A 68 3.06 -15.93 -11.97
C VAL A 68 2.98 -14.83 -10.92
N TYR A 69 1.81 -14.62 -10.30
CA TYR A 69 1.64 -13.61 -9.25
C TYR A 69 2.51 -13.94 -8.03
N LYS A 70 2.52 -15.20 -7.57
CA LYS A 70 3.36 -15.62 -6.44
C LYS A 70 4.85 -15.37 -6.71
N ARG A 71 5.35 -15.73 -7.90
CA ARG A 71 6.73 -15.47 -8.29
C ARG A 71 7.02 -13.97 -8.40
N TYR A 72 6.09 -13.19 -8.92
CA TYR A 72 6.22 -11.75 -9.05
C TYR A 72 6.32 -11.07 -7.68
N PHE A 73 5.35 -11.31 -6.79
CA PHE A 73 5.30 -10.68 -5.47
C PHE A 73 6.47 -11.09 -4.55
N ARG A 74 7.07 -12.27 -4.76
CA ARG A 74 8.29 -12.69 -4.05
C ARG A 74 9.54 -11.86 -4.37
N LYS A 75 9.52 -11.06 -5.44
CA LYS A 75 10.64 -10.18 -5.81
C LYS A 75 10.65 -8.86 -5.04
N PHE A 76 9.58 -8.55 -4.31
CA PHE A 76 9.53 -7.35 -3.50
C PHE A 76 10.43 -7.50 -2.27
N THR A 77 11.22 -6.46 -2.03
CA THR A 77 11.98 -6.24 -0.79
C THR A 77 11.28 -5.15 0.01
N GLU A 78 11.64 -4.97 1.28
CA GLU A 78 11.08 -3.89 2.09
C GLU A 78 11.31 -2.51 1.43
N GLU A 79 12.51 -2.27 0.90
CA GLU A 79 12.91 -1.02 0.25
C GLU A 79 12.05 -0.74 -1.00
N ASN A 80 11.99 -1.70 -1.92
CA ASN A 80 11.30 -1.48 -3.20
C ASN A 80 9.78 -1.45 -3.00
N ASN A 81 9.25 -2.15 -1.99
CA ASN A 81 7.84 -2.11 -1.62
C ASN A 81 7.45 -0.74 -1.04
N LYS A 82 8.28 -0.15 -0.16
CA LYS A 82 8.07 1.21 0.35
C LYS A 82 8.10 2.24 -0.78
N GLY A 83 9.09 2.15 -1.68
CA GLY A 83 9.21 3.04 -2.83
C GLY A 83 8.01 2.93 -3.78
N THR A 84 7.58 1.70 -4.07
CA THR A 84 6.40 1.41 -4.89
C THR A 84 5.13 2.01 -4.27
N ALA A 85 4.87 1.74 -2.98
CA ALA A 85 3.68 2.24 -2.30
C ALA A 85 3.64 3.78 -2.29
N LYS A 86 4.77 4.43 -1.97
CA LYS A 86 4.91 5.88 -2.00
C LYS A 86 4.62 6.45 -3.39
N TYR A 87 5.15 5.83 -4.45
CA TYR A 87 4.91 6.26 -5.83
C TYR A 87 3.42 6.22 -6.18
N PHE A 88 2.75 5.08 -5.98
CA PHE A 88 1.34 4.91 -6.37
C PHE A 88 0.39 5.76 -5.52
N PHE A 89 0.61 5.86 -4.20
CA PHE A 89 -0.20 6.75 -3.37
C PHE A 89 0.02 8.22 -3.76
N SER A 90 1.26 8.64 -4.04
CA SER A 90 1.53 10.02 -4.47
C SER A 90 0.86 10.35 -5.80
N TRP A 91 0.87 9.42 -6.75
CA TRP A 91 0.11 9.54 -7.99
C TRP A 91 -1.39 9.62 -7.72
N LEU A 92 -1.96 8.69 -6.95
CA LEU A 92 -3.39 8.67 -6.63
C LEU A 92 -3.85 10.00 -6.03
N PHE A 93 -3.14 10.50 -5.01
CA PHE A 93 -3.50 11.78 -4.41
C PHE A 93 -3.29 12.93 -5.39
N ARG A 94 -2.21 12.96 -6.17
CA ARG A 94 -2.00 14.01 -7.19
C ARG A 94 -3.21 14.18 -8.12
N GLU A 95 -3.80 13.08 -8.58
CA GLU A 95 -4.97 13.09 -9.46
C GLU A 95 -6.28 13.55 -8.78
N ILE A 96 -6.33 13.51 -7.44
CA ILE A 96 -7.51 13.94 -6.68
C ILE A 96 -7.47 15.44 -6.44
N ASN A 97 -8.44 16.18 -6.97
CA ASN A 97 -8.58 17.62 -6.72
C ASN A 97 -9.28 17.90 -5.38
N PHE A 98 -8.63 17.54 -4.27
CA PHE A 98 -9.12 17.77 -2.91
C PHE A 98 -8.01 18.31 -2.01
N ASN A 99 -8.33 19.26 -1.15
CA ASN A 99 -7.42 19.90 -0.20
C ASN A 99 -8.12 20.07 1.15
N TYR A 100 -7.34 20.30 2.22
CA TYR A 100 -7.83 20.48 3.58
C TYR A 100 -8.63 19.27 4.10
N PHE A 101 -8.02 18.10 4.00
CA PHE A 101 -8.63 16.87 4.52
C PHE A 101 -8.21 16.57 5.96
N THR A 102 -8.99 15.70 6.59
CA THR A 102 -8.70 15.09 7.88
C THR A 102 -7.90 13.81 7.67
N LEU A 103 -6.72 13.76 8.28
CA LEU A 103 -5.85 12.59 8.32
C LEU A 103 -6.07 11.85 9.64
N ASP A 104 -6.61 10.65 9.56
CA ASP A 104 -6.75 9.74 10.70
C ASP A 104 -5.58 8.76 10.71
N ILE A 105 -4.92 8.63 11.85
CA ILE A 105 -3.86 7.64 12.02
C ILE A 105 -4.20 6.75 13.21
N ASP A 106 -4.36 5.47 12.91
CA ASP A 106 -4.69 4.43 13.87
C ASP A 106 -3.67 3.29 13.81
N SER A 107 -3.55 2.56 14.92
CA SER A 107 -2.72 1.36 15.01
C SER A 107 -3.58 0.10 15.17
N SER A 108 -3.10 -1.03 14.64
CA SER A 108 -3.82 -2.30 14.74
C SER A 108 -2.88 -3.49 14.79
N VAL A 109 -3.21 -4.47 15.64
CA VAL A 109 -2.46 -5.73 15.78
C VAL A 109 -3.01 -6.76 14.80
N ILE A 110 -2.20 -7.12 13.81
CA ILE A 110 -2.50 -8.18 12.85
C ILE A 110 -1.82 -9.46 13.30
N LEU A 111 -2.60 -10.42 13.80
CA LEU A 111 -2.10 -11.75 14.14
C LEU A 111 -1.64 -12.49 12.88
N ARG A 112 -0.47 -13.10 12.94
CA ARG A 112 0.06 -13.92 11.84
C ARG A 112 0.05 -15.39 12.24
N TYR A 113 -0.22 -16.22 11.25
CA TYR A 113 -0.10 -17.67 11.33
C TYR A 113 1.12 -18.10 10.51
N GLY A 114 1.90 -19.03 11.05
CA GLY A 114 3.18 -19.44 10.49
C GLY A 114 4.29 -18.40 10.65
N ASP A 115 5.37 -18.59 9.90
CA ASP A 115 6.55 -17.72 9.92
C ASP A 115 6.47 -16.71 8.78
N GLN A 116 5.84 -15.58 9.06
CA GLN A 116 5.83 -14.44 8.15
C GLN A 116 6.98 -13.50 8.50
N GLU A 117 7.65 -12.98 7.48
CA GLU A 117 8.72 -11.99 7.62
C GLU A 117 8.22 -10.78 8.44
N GLY A 118 9.07 -10.28 9.34
CA GLY A 118 8.75 -9.15 10.23
C GLY A 118 7.77 -9.44 11.38
N ALA A 119 7.15 -10.64 11.43
CA ALA A 119 6.20 -10.98 12.48
C ALA A 119 6.92 -11.42 13.77
N GLU A 120 6.66 -10.71 14.87
CA GLU A 120 7.26 -11.01 16.17
C GLU A 120 6.18 -11.17 17.26
N VAL A 121 6.51 -11.90 18.32
CA VAL A 121 5.64 -12.03 19.49
C VAL A 121 5.63 -10.70 20.24
N GLY A 122 4.50 -10.01 20.19
CA GLY A 122 4.23 -8.76 20.89
C GLY A 122 3.26 -8.93 22.05
N TYR A 123 2.99 -7.84 22.77
CA TYR A 123 1.94 -7.83 23.78
C TYR A 123 0.55 -7.87 23.10
N ASN A 124 -0.19 -8.96 23.29
CA ASN A 124 -1.58 -9.09 22.84
C ASN A 124 -2.42 -9.72 23.95
N SER A 125 -3.25 -8.89 24.60
CA SER A 125 -4.12 -9.31 25.71
C SER A 125 -5.18 -10.36 25.32
N LYS A 126 -5.56 -10.43 24.04
CA LYS A 126 -6.57 -11.39 23.55
C LYS A 126 -5.98 -12.74 23.17
N LYS A 127 -4.73 -12.80 22.68
CA LYS A 127 -4.06 -14.04 22.23
C LYS A 127 -2.55 -13.96 22.46
N SER A 128 -2.14 -14.19 23.71
CA SER A 128 -0.72 -14.17 24.13
C SER A 128 0.13 -15.23 23.40
N GLY A 129 1.41 -14.93 23.20
CA GLY A 129 2.41 -15.86 22.66
C GLY A 129 2.44 -16.00 21.12
N ARG A 130 1.58 -15.28 20.39
CA ARG A 130 1.50 -15.38 18.92
C ARG A 130 2.29 -14.28 18.22
N LYS A 131 2.93 -14.63 17.10
CA LYS A 131 3.56 -13.66 16.20
C LYS A 131 2.51 -12.72 15.62
N SER A 132 2.86 -11.44 15.54
CA SER A 132 1.97 -10.39 15.07
C SER A 132 2.75 -9.27 14.39
N HIS A 133 2.04 -8.48 13.62
CA HIS A 133 2.48 -7.16 13.17
C HIS A 133 1.69 -6.09 13.88
N HIS A 134 2.37 -5.03 14.32
CA HIS A 134 1.72 -3.83 14.85
C HIS A 134 1.63 -2.78 13.74
N SER A 135 0.59 -2.91 12.91
CA SER A 135 0.39 -2.01 11.77
C SER A 135 0.06 -0.60 12.23
N ILE A 136 0.54 0.39 11.49
CA ILE A 136 0.11 1.79 11.56
C ILE A 136 -0.44 2.17 10.19
N ILE A 137 -1.61 2.79 10.18
CA ILE A 137 -2.35 3.09 8.96
C ILE A 137 -2.83 4.53 9.01
N ALA A 138 -2.61 5.26 7.92
CA ALA A 138 -3.12 6.60 7.74
C ALA A 138 -4.27 6.59 6.72
N PHE A 139 -5.40 7.19 7.08
CA PHE A 139 -6.60 7.29 6.25
C PHE A 139 -6.96 8.76 6.02
N VAL A 140 -7.37 9.08 4.80
CA VAL A 140 -8.02 10.35 4.49
C VAL A 140 -9.52 10.13 4.60
N ASN A 141 -10.10 10.53 5.73
CA ASN A 141 -11.48 10.20 6.10
C ASN A 141 -12.50 10.76 5.11
N ASP A 142 -12.28 11.99 4.64
CA ASP A 142 -13.14 12.69 3.66
C ASP A 142 -13.28 11.90 2.35
N LEU A 143 -12.24 11.15 1.98
CA LEU A 143 -12.18 10.39 0.73
C LEU A 143 -12.36 8.87 0.94
N LYS A 144 -12.37 8.41 2.19
CA LYS A 144 -12.33 6.98 2.57
C LYS A 144 -11.16 6.22 1.89
N LEU A 145 -10.02 6.89 1.74
CA LEU A 145 -8.82 6.33 1.11
C LEU A 145 -7.71 6.10 2.14
N VAL A 146 -6.96 5.01 1.94
CA VAL A 146 -5.69 4.80 2.63
C VAL A 146 -4.64 5.73 2.03
N ALA A 147 -3.96 6.49 2.88
CA ALA A 147 -2.82 7.33 2.50
C ALA A 147 -1.48 6.61 2.61
N ASN A 148 -1.31 5.81 3.66
CA ASN A 148 -0.09 5.07 3.91
C ASN A 148 -0.34 3.91 4.87
N ILE A 149 0.44 2.84 4.74
CA ILE A 149 0.44 1.67 5.63
C ILE A 149 1.87 1.26 5.89
N GLN A 150 2.19 1.00 7.16
CA GLN A 150 3.42 0.36 7.55
C GLN A 150 3.13 -0.82 8.48
N LEU A 151 3.68 -1.98 8.14
CA LEU A 151 3.66 -3.16 9.00
C LEU A 151 4.89 -3.11 9.90
N ARG A 152 4.72 -2.78 11.17
CA ARG A 152 5.82 -2.83 12.16
C ARG A 152 5.86 -4.19 12.82
N ASN A 153 7.02 -4.54 13.39
CA ASN A 153 7.14 -5.75 14.17
C ASN A 153 6.18 -5.74 15.37
N GLY A 154 5.74 -6.91 15.82
CA GLY A 154 4.79 -7.02 16.94
C GLY A 154 5.31 -6.47 18.26
N LYS A 155 6.63 -6.33 18.43
CA LYS A 155 7.27 -5.76 19.63
C LYS A 155 7.36 -4.23 19.62
N SER A 156 7.10 -3.57 18.49
CA SER A 156 7.16 -2.11 18.41
C SER A 156 6.15 -1.48 19.37
N ALA A 157 6.61 -0.57 20.22
CA ALA A 157 5.72 0.30 20.97
C ALA A 157 4.94 1.20 19.98
N ALA A 158 3.78 1.72 20.41
CA ALA A 158 2.93 2.54 19.55
C ALA A 158 3.65 3.78 18.98
N SER A 159 4.57 4.38 19.74
CA SER A 159 5.36 5.55 19.34
C SER A 159 6.56 5.25 18.43
N THR A 160 7.00 3.99 18.33
CA THR A 160 8.19 3.62 17.56
C THR A 160 7.96 3.88 16.06
N GLY A 161 8.81 4.71 15.45
CA GLY A 161 8.74 5.05 14.02
C GLY A 161 7.58 5.98 13.62
N PHE A 162 6.82 6.52 14.58
CA PHE A 162 5.65 7.35 14.26
C PHE A 162 5.99 8.63 13.49
N ASN A 163 7.07 9.34 13.88
CA ASN A 163 7.48 10.58 13.20
C ASN A 163 7.88 10.33 11.76
N GLU A 164 8.65 9.26 11.51
CA GLU A 164 9.06 8.85 10.18
C GLU A 164 7.84 8.47 9.33
N PHE A 165 6.92 7.68 9.90
CA PHE A 165 5.66 7.33 9.24
C PHE A 165 4.82 8.57 8.90
N LEU A 166 4.71 9.53 9.82
CA LEU A 166 3.97 10.78 9.59
C LEU A 166 4.63 11.61 8.49
N ASP A 167 5.95 11.76 8.51
CA ASP A 167 6.69 12.52 7.49
C ASP A 167 6.60 11.86 6.11
N ASP A 168 6.71 10.54 6.03
CA ASP A 168 6.48 9.79 4.79
C ASP A 168 5.05 9.96 4.29
N THR A 169 4.06 9.87 5.18
CA THR A 169 2.64 10.07 4.84
C THR A 169 2.37 11.48 4.33
N LEU A 170 2.93 12.51 4.98
CA LEU A 170 2.78 13.90 4.52
C LEU A 170 3.46 14.14 3.17
N SER A 171 4.59 13.47 2.91
CA SER A 171 5.30 13.59 1.64
C SER A 171 4.49 13.03 0.45
N ILE A 172 3.62 12.04 0.67
CA ILE A 172 2.71 11.48 -0.35
C ILE A 172 1.74 12.54 -0.88
N PHE A 173 1.32 13.48 -0.03
CA PHE A 173 0.34 14.49 -0.40
C PHE A 173 0.92 15.66 -1.21
N GLY A 174 2.25 15.78 -1.30
CA GLY A 174 2.93 16.83 -2.05
C GLY A 174 2.52 18.23 -1.58
N ASN A 175 1.90 19.01 -2.47
CA ASN A 175 1.47 20.38 -2.18
C ASN A 175 0.11 20.48 -1.46
N LYS A 176 -0.59 19.36 -1.25
CA LYS A 176 -1.91 19.37 -0.62
C LYS A 176 -1.82 19.64 0.87
N LYS A 177 -2.90 20.21 1.40
CA LYS A 177 -2.98 20.61 2.81
C LYS A 177 -3.80 19.63 3.63
N VAL A 178 -3.23 19.19 4.75
CA VAL A 178 -3.93 18.48 5.82
C VAL A 178 -4.46 19.52 6.78
N GLY A 179 -5.78 19.58 6.97
CA GLY A 179 -6.42 20.54 7.86
C GLY A 179 -6.42 20.09 9.32
N LEU A 180 -6.58 18.80 9.55
CA LEU A 180 -6.66 18.18 10.87
C LEU A 180 -5.96 16.82 10.83
N VAL A 181 -5.19 16.52 11.88
CA VAL A 181 -4.65 15.17 12.12
C VAL A 181 -5.31 14.64 13.39
N ARG A 182 -5.97 13.49 13.29
CA ARG A 182 -6.53 12.76 14.43
C ARG A 182 -5.71 11.51 14.67
N LEU A 183 -5.36 11.28 15.93
CA LEU A 183 -4.53 10.16 16.36
C LEU A 183 -5.29 9.32 17.37
N GLU A 184 -5.16 8.00 17.28
CA GLU A 184 -5.55 7.11 18.37
C GLU A 184 -4.82 7.51 19.66
N HIS A 185 -5.49 7.38 20.81
CA HIS A 185 -4.96 7.76 22.13
C HIS A 185 -3.60 7.12 22.48
N ALA A 186 -3.28 5.97 21.89
CA ALA A 186 -2.00 5.29 22.09
C ALA A 186 -0.83 5.90 21.29
N LEU A 187 -1.09 6.82 20.36
CA LEU A 187 -0.09 7.47 19.52
C LEU A 187 0.35 8.82 20.11
N PRO A 188 1.60 9.24 19.91
CA PRO A 188 2.12 10.47 20.50
C PRO A 188 1.46 11.71 19.89
N ILE A 189 1.04 12.66 20.74
CA ILE A 189 0.51 13.95 20.30
C ILE A 189 1.65 14.79 19.72
N LEU A 190 1.59 15.09 18.42
CA LEU A 190 2.52 15.99 17.75
C LEU A 190 1.78 17.16 17.11
N PHE A 191 2.07 18.38 17.57
CA PHE A 191 1.67 19.61 16.89
C PHE A 191 2.74 20.00 15.86
N LYS A 192 2.63 19.47 14.63
CA LYS A 192 3.40 19.97 13.48
C LYS A 192 2.56 21.02 12.74
N ARG A 193 2.83 22.29 12.99
CA ARG A 193 2.21 23.40 12.24
C ARG A 193 2.87 23.47 10.86
N GLN A 194 2.15 23.20 9.78
CA GLN A 194 2.67 23.48 8.44
C GLN A 194 2.83 25.00 8.31
N SER A 195 4.06 25.48 8.28
CA SER A 195 4.35 26.90 8.04
C SER A 195 3.73 27.34 6.70
N PRO A 196 2.98 28.46 6.66
CA PRO A 196 2.56 29.03 5.38
C PRO A 196 3.83 29.45 4.62
N ASN A 197 3.95 29.00 3.37
CA ASN A 197 5.04 29.37 2.48
C ASN A 197 5.29 30.88 2.56
N LYS A 198 6.52 31.27 2.93
CA LYS A 198 6.99 32.64 2.75
C LYS A 198 6.87 32.98 1.27
N ARG A 199 6.04 33.96 0.94
CA ARG A 199 6.07 34.62 -0.36
C ARG A 199 7.47 35.22 -0.50
N LEU A 200 8.23 34.74 -1.49
CA LEU A 200 9.41 35.43 -1.98
C LEU A 200 8.92 36.72 -2.64
N GLY A 201 9.30 37.86 -2.07
CA GLY A 201 9.29 39.14 -2.75
C GLY A 201 10.53 39.30 -3.62
#